data_AF-A0AA96N0W8-F1
#
_entry.id   AF-A0AA96N0W8-F1
#
_cell.length_a   1.000
_cell.length_b   1.000
_cell.length_c   1.000
_cell.angle_alpha   90.00
_cell.angle_beta   90.00
_cell.angle_gamma   90.00
#
_symmetry.space_group_name_H-M   'P 1'
#
loop_
_entity.id
_entity.type
_entity.pdbx_description
1 polymer ?
#
loop_
_entity_poly.entity_id
_entity_poly.type
_entity_poly.pdbx_seq_one_letter_code
_entity_poly.pdbx_strand_id
1 'polypeptide(L)'
;MIESFRDYVNRSEAAYKAENEIIEDKLKAGINGLEWLVLNTLVDERRSESLKNWTESAVVRLSGKEPLELFIDAVHLDPLTFYDRYKLNWHVTFDEALTYLALLRERYYDRYFNVLQMIYQK
;
A
#
# COMPACT_ATOMS: atom_id res chain seq x y z
N MET A 1 32.55 -11.65 3.17
CA MET A 1 32.50 -11.02 1.83
C MET A 1 32.09 -9.58 2.07
N ILE A 2 33.00 -8.61 1.88
CA ILE A 2 32.65 -7.19 2.09
C ILE A 2 31.96 -6.73 0.81
N GLU A 3 30.64 -6.63 0.86
CA GLU A 3 29.84 -6.09 -0.22
C GLU A 3 30.18 -4.61 -0.39
N SER A 4 30.51 -4.18 -1.62
CA SER A 4 30.76 -2.76 -1.85
C SER A 4 29.43 -2.00 -1.71
N PHE A 5 29.47 -0.78 -1.15
CA PHE A 5 28.27 0.05 -1.04
C PHE A 5 27.53 0.22 -2.38
N ARG A 6 28.29 0.23 -3.49
CA ARG A 6 27.74 0.30 -4.84
C ARG A 6 26.95 -0.95 -5.22
N ASP A 7 27.43 -2.13 -4.86
CA ASP A 7 26.72 -3.38 -5.13
C ASP A 7 25.42 -3.47 -4.32
N TYR A 8 25.45 -3.00 -3.07
CA TYR A 8 24.26 -2.89 -2.23
C TYR A 8 23.21 -1.98 -2.86
N VAL A 9 23.60 -0.75 -3.24
CA VAL A 9 22.69 0.22 -3.88
C VAL A 9 22.08 -0.34 -5.17
N ASN A 10 22.90 -0.92 -6.05
CA ASN A 10 22.41 -1.50 -7.29
C ASN A 10 21.39 -2.63 -7.05
N ARG A 11 21.62 -3.48 -6.04
CA ARG A 11 20.67 -4.54 -5.67
C ARG A 11 19.38 -3.99 -5.08
N SER A 12 19.48 -2.98 -4.22
CA SER A 12 18.31 -2.31 -3.64
C SER A 12 17.45 -1.65 -4.72
N GLU A 13 18.06 -0.95 -5.69
CA GLU A 13 17.35 -0.36 -6.82
C GLU A 13 16.67 -1.41 -7.69
N ALA A 14 17.37 -2.51 -7.99
CA ALA A 14 16.82 -3.62 -8.76
C ALA A 14 15.63 -4.28 -8.04
N ALA A 15 15.74 -4.49 -6.73
CA ALA A 15 14.66 -5.04 -5.91
C ALA A 15 13.44 -4.12 -5.89
N TYR A 16 13.65 -2.83 -5.63
CA TYR A 16 12.58 -1.82 -5.62
C TYR A 16 11.86 -1.74 -6.98
N LYS A 17 12.61 -1.80 -8.07
CA LYS A 17 12.02 -1.82 -9.42
C LYS A 17 11.17 -3.08 -9.65
N ALA A 18 11.67 -4.25 -9.25
CA ALA A 18 10.94 -5.50 -9.38
C ALA A 18 9.65 -5.50 -8.54
N GLU A 19 9.70 -4.96 -7.31
CA GLU A 19 8.52 -4.79 -6.46
C GLU A 19 7.46 -3.91 -7.12
N ASN A 20 7.86 -2.77 -7.67
CA ASN A 20 6.94 -1.89 -8.39
C ASN A 20 6.33 -2.56 -9.63
N GLU A 21 7.13 -3.29 -10.42
CA GLU A 21 6.63 -4.05 -11.58
C GLU A 21 5.62 -5.12 -11.16
N ILE A 22 5.86 -5.81 -10.04
CA ILE A 22 4.92 -6.79 -9.47
C ILE A 22 3.62 -6.09 -9.03
N ILE A 23 3.71 -4.98 -8.31
CA ILE A 23 2.54 -4.24 -7.83
C ILE A 23 1.70 -3.78 -9.03
N GLU A 24 2.31 -3.17 -10.04
CA GLU A 24 1.61 -2.73 -11.25
C GLU A 24 0.94 -3.90 -12.01
N ASP A 25 1.63 -5.04 -12.14
CA ASP A 25 1.06 -6.25 -12.75
C ASP A 25 -0.16 -6.75 -11.98
N LYS A 26 -0.07 -6.82 -10.65
CA LYS A 26 -1.19 -7.28 -9.81
C LYS A 26 -2.35 -6.30 -9.80
N LEU A 27 -2.12 -5.00 -9.75
CA LEU A 27 -3.21 -4.03 -9.81
C LEU A 27 -3.98 -4.11 -11.15
N LYS A 28 -3.31 -4.44 -12.27
CA LYS A 28 -3.95 -4.68 -13.57
C LYS A 28 -4.84 -5.93 -13.60
N ALA A 29 -4.58 -6.92 -12.73
CA ALA A 29 -5.42 -8.11 -12.59
C ALA A 29 -6.71 -7.85 -11.78
N GLY A 30 -6.95 -6.60 -11.35
CA GLY A 30 -8.17 -6.20 -10.66
C GLY A 30 -8.25 -6.78 -9.24
N ILE A 31 -9.47 -7.08 -8.79
CA ILE A 31 -9.76 -7.52 -7.41
C ILE A 31 -8.90 -8.72 -6.97
N ASN A 32 -8.72 -9.70 -7.86
CA ASN A 32 -7.93 -10.89 -7.57
C ASN A 32 -6.44 -10.57 -7.38
N GLY A 33 -5.93 -9.57 -8.11
CA GLY A 33 -4.55 -9.13 -7.97
C GLY A 33 -4.31 -8.35 -6.69
N LEU A 34 -5.24 -7.46 -6.31
CA LEU A 34 -5.17 -6.80 -4.99
C LEU A 34 -5.27 -7.82 -3.86
N GLU A 35 -6.19 -8.78 -3.94
CA GLU A 35 -6.30 -9.85 -2.94
C GLU A 35 -4.99 -10.65 -2.82
N TRP A 36 -4.33 -10.96 -3.95
CA TRP A 36 -3.02 -11.60 -3.95
C TRP A 36 -1.97 -10.77 -3.20
N LEU A 37 -1.93 -9.44 -3.41
CA LEU A 37 -1.00 -8.56 -2.68
C LEU A 37 -1.30 -8.58 -1.18
N VAL A 38 -2.57 -8.53 -0.79
CA VAL A 38 -2.99 -8.62 0.62
C VAL A 38 -2.62 -9.98 1.23
N LEU A 39 -2.69 -11.08 0.47
CA LEU A 39 -2.25 -12.43 0.91
C LEU A 39 -0.75 -12.51 1.16
N ASN A 40 0.05 -11.77 0.39
CA ASN A 40 1.50 -11.76 0.51
C ASN A 40 2.03 -10.64 1.41
N THR A 41 1.14 -9.87 2.04
CA THR A 41 1.52 -8.83 3.00
C THR A 41 1.71 -9.45 4.39
N LEU A 42 2.95 -9.42 4.88
CA LEU A 42 3.28 -9.86 6.23
C LEU A 42 3.05 -8.72 7.22
N VAL A 43 2.12 -8.92 8.15
CA VAL A 43 1.83 -7.95 9.20
C VAL A 43 2.48 -8.38 10.50
N ASP A 44 3.46 -7.59 10.94
CA ASP A 44 4.07 -7.68 12.25
C ASP A 44 3.63 -6.50 13.14
N GLU A 45 4.10 -6.48 14.40
CA GLU A 45 3.80 -5.40 15.35
C GLU A 45 4.29 -4.04 14.83
N ARG A 46 5.45 -4.01 14.17
CA ARG A 46 6.03 -2.81 13.58
C ARG A 46 5.17 -2.24 12.46
N ARG A 47 4.65 -3.07 11.55
CA ARG A 47 3.73 -2.65 10.47
C ARG A 47 2.40 -2.18 11.04
N SER A 48 1.88 -2.87 12.06
CA SER A 48 0.65 -2.45 12.75
C SER A 48 0.81 -1.07 13.41
N GLU A 49 1.96 -0.82 14.04
CA GLU A 49 2.29 0.48 14.64
C GLU A 49 2.53 1.56 13.57
N SER A 50 3.18 1.21 12.45
CA SER A 50 3.36 2.10 11.29
C SER A 50 2.02 2.61 10.77
N LEU A 51 1.08 1.70 10.52
CA LEU A 51 -0.28 2.04 10.09
C LEU A 51 -0.97 2.99 11.06
N LYS A 52 -0.91 2.67 12.36
CA LYS A 52 -1.49 3.53 13.39
C LYS A 52 -0.88 4.94 13.35
N ASN A 53 0.45 5.03 13.40
CA ASN A 53 1.16 6.30 13.38
C ASN A 53 0.90 7.10 12.10
N TRP A 54 0.81 6.43 10.96
CA TRP A 54 0.51 7.05 9.68
C TRP A 54 -0.90 7.64 9.68
N THR A 55 -1.92 6.86 10.09
CA THR A 55 -3.32 7.33 10.16
C THR A 55 -3.51 8.48 11.15
N GLU A 56 -2.75 8.51 12.23
CA GLU A 56 -2.77 9.58 13.23
C GLU A 56 -1.87 10.78 12.85
N SER A 57 -1.11 10.70 11.76
CA SER A 57 -0.13 11.73 11.40
C SER A 57 -0.79 13.06 11.01
N ALA A 58 -0.10 14.16 11.30
CA ALA A 58 -0.56 15.49 10.88
C ALA A 58 -0.63 15.61 9.35
N VAL A 59 0.27 14.95 8.61
CA VAL A 59 0.34 15.01 7.15
C VAL A 59 -0.90 14.38 6.52
N VAL A 60 -1.33 13.22 7.02
CA VAL A 60 -2.59 12.58 6.56
C VAL A 60 -3.78 13.47 6.89
N ARG A 61 -3.84 14.06 8.09
CA ARG A 61 -4.91 14.99 8.45
C ARG A 61 -4.97 16.24 7.55
N LEU A 62 -3.82 16.76 7.13
CA LEU A 62 -3.73 17.91 6.23
C LEU A 62 -4.21 17.60 4.81
N SER A 63 -4.29 16.32 4.40
CA SER A 63 -4.87 15.93 3.12
C SER A 63 -6.39 16.16 3.04
N GLY A 64 -7.06 16.31 4.19
CA GLY A 64 -8.51 16.51 4.27
C GLY A 64 -9.33 15.28 3.88
N LYS A 65 -8.71 14.09 3.83
CA LYS A 65 -9.32 12.82 3.47
C LYS A 65 -9.24 11.82 4.60
N GLU A 66 -10.28 11.01 4.73
CA GLU A 66 -10.25 9.86 5.61
C GLU A 66 -9.24 8.82 5.08
N PRO A 67 -8.52 8.10 5.96
CA PRO A 67 -7.51 7.12 5.54
C PRO A 67 -8.03 6.09 4.52
N LEU A 68 -9.28 5.63 4.68
CA LEU A 68 -9.88 4.68 3.76
C LEU A 68 -10.03 5.25 2.33
N GLU A 69 -10.36 6.53 2.19
CA GLU A 69 -10.42 7.19 0.87
C GLU A 69 -9.03 7.24 0.23
N LEU A 70 -7.99 7.53 1.02
CA LEU A 70 -6.61 7.55 0.55
C LEU A 70 -6.14 6.15 0.12
N PHE A 71 -6.53 5.11 0.85
CA PHE A 71 -6.22 3.72 0.48
C PHE A 71 -6.90 3.32 -0.83
N ILE A 72 -8.18 3.66 -1.00
CA ILE A 72 -8.91 3.41 -2.24
C ILE A 72 -8.23 4.15 -3.40
N ASP A 73 -7.88 5.42 -3.23
CA ASP A 73 -7.22 6.19 -4.29
C ASP A 73 -5.80 5.68 -4.59
N ALA A 74 -5.06 5.19 -3.59
CA ALA A 74 -3.74 4.61 -3.81
C ALA A 74 -3.81 3.33 -4.67
N VAL A 75 -4.90 2.56 -4.60
CA VAL A 75 -5.10 1.39 -5.47
C VAL A 75 -5.37 1.78 -6.94
N HIS A 76 -5.96 2.95 -7.19
CA HIS A 76 -6.45 3.34 -8.51
C HIS A 76 -5.57 4.36 -9.24
N LEU A 77 -4.87 5.21 -8.50
CA LEU A 77 -4.04 6.28 -9.05
C LEU A 77 -2.61 5.78 -9.17
N ASP A 78 -1.92 6.21 -10.24
CA ASP A 78 -0.49 6.07 -10.33
C ASP A 78 0.23 6.99 -9.31
N PRO A 79 1.51 6.72 -8.99
CA PRO A 79 2.24 7.47 -7.97
C PRO A 79 2.29 8.99 -8.20
N LEU A 80 2.39 9.43 -9.46
CA LEU A 80 2.48 10.86 -9.78
C LEU A 80 1.13 11.54 -9.58
N THR A 81 0.05 10.97 -10.12
CA THR A 81 -1.30 11.52 -9.95
C THR A 81 -1.72 11.55 -8.48
N PHE A 82 -1.37 10.52 -7.71
CA PHE A 82 -1.65 10.47 -6.28
C PHE A 82 -0.90 11.55 -5.51
N TYR A 83 0.41 11.69 -5.76
CA TYR A 83 1.21 12.72 -5.14
C TYR A 83 0.70 14.12 -5.51
N ASP A 84 0.33 14.35 -6.76
CA ASP A 84 -0.17 15.64 -7.19
C ASP A 84 -1.46 16.04 -6.48
N ARG A 85 -2.34 15.07 -6.23
CA ARG A 85 -3.61 15.26 -5.55
C ARG A 85 -3.46 15.47 -4.03
N TYR A 86 -2.66 14.64 -3.36
CA TYR A 86 -2.64 14.57 -1.89
C TYR A 86 -1.37 15.11 -1.25
N LYS A 87 -0.31 15.32 -2.03
CA LYS A 87 1.04 15.63 -1.54
C LYS A 87 1.56 14.60 -0.52
N LEU A 88 1.07 13.36 -0.66
CA LEU A 88 1.45 12.19 0.13
C LEU A 88 2.27 11.24 -0.73
N ASN A 89 3.20 10.51 -0.09
CA ASN A 89 3.95 9.46 -0.77
C ASN A 89 3.02 8.27 -1.07
N TRP A 90 2.88 7.94 -2.35
CA TRP A 90 2.03 6.84 -2.80
C TRP A 90 2.49 5.49 -2.27
N HIS A 91 3.79 5.17 -2.34
CA HIS A 91 4.31 3.88 -1.88
C HIS A 91 4.04 3.64 -0.40
N VAL A 92 4.25 4.67 0.44
CA VAL A 92 3.91 4.59 1.87
C VAL A 92 2.42 4.36 2.04
N THR A 93 1.59 5.14 1.35
CA THR A 93 0.12 5.02 1.48
C THR A 93 -0.39 3.65 1.01
N PHE A 94 0.19 3.11 -0.05
CA PHE A 94 -0.15 1.81 -0.62
C PHE A 94 0.28 0.66 0.32
N ASP A 95 1.48 0.74 0.91
CA ASP A 95 1.94 -0.19 1.94
C ASP A 95 1.01 -0.21 3.16
N GLU A 96 0.57 0.97 3.60
CA GLU A 96 -0.37 1.08 4.72
C GLU A 96 -1.78 0.58 4.33
N ALA A 97 -2.20 0.77 3.09
CA ALA A 97 -3.45 0.19 2.57
C ALA A 97 -3.40 -1.34 2.60
N LEU A 98 -2.30 -1.96 2.14
CA LEU A 98 -2.12 -3.41 2.18
C LEU A 98 -2.09 -3.94 3.62
N THR A 99 -1.41 -3.24 4.52
CA THR A 99 -1.36 -3.59 5.96
C THR A 99 -2.76 -3.53 6.59
N TYR A 100 -3.51 -2.46 6.30
CA TYR A 100 -4.89 -2.30 6.77
C TYR A 100 -5.80 -3.42 6.26
N LEU A 101 -5.73 -3.73 4.97
CA LEU A 101 -6.52 -4.79 4.35
C LEU A 101 -6.15 -6.18 4.89
N ALA A 102 -4.87 -6.46 5.12
CA ALA A 102 -4.42 -7.73 5.70
C ALA A 102 -4.95 -7.91 7.13
N LEU A 103 -4.89 -6.87 7.95
CA LEU A 103 -5.46 -6.86 9.30
C LEU A 103 -6.98 -7.03 9.30
N LEU A 104 -7.68 -6.36 8.38
CA LEU A 104 -9.13 -6.53 8.23
C LEU A 104 -9.48 -7.96 7.84
N ARG A 105 -8.75 -8.55 6.88
CA ARG A 105 -9.00 -9.92 6.44
C ARG A 105 -8.91 -10.91 7.60
N GLU A 106 -7.89 -10.77 8.45
CA GLU A 106 -7.66 -11.67 9.58
C GLU A 106 -8.70 -11.52 10.70
N ARG A 107 -9.12 -10.28 10.99
CA ARG A 107 -9.92 -9.98 12.19
C ARG A 107 -11.40 -9.76 11.91
N TYR A 108 -11.74 -9.29 10.71
CA TYR A 108 -13.07 -8.81 10.32
C TYR A 108 -13.35 -9.06 8.82
N TYR A 109 -13.38 -10.32 8.41
CA TYR A 109 -13.48 -10.70 6.99
C TYR A 109 -14.66 -10.07 6.24
N ASP A 110 -15.85 -9.98 6.85
CA ASP A 110 -17.02 -9.34 6.20
C ASP A 110 -16.75 -7.87 5.86
N ARG A 111 -16.05 -7.16 6.76
CA ARG A 111 -15.66 -5.76 6.52
C ARG A 111 -14.57 -5.66 5.46
N TYR A 112 -13.61 -6.58 5.46
CA TYR A 112 -12.61 -6.70 4.40
C TYR A 112 -13.27 -6.88 3.03
N PHE A 113 -14.20 -7.82 2.92
CA PHE A 113 -14.94 -8.08 1.69
C PHE A 113 -15.71 -6.84 1.21
N ASN A 114 -16.40 -6.14 2.12
CA ASN A 114 -17.10 -4.89 1.78
C ASN A 114 -16.14 -3.81 1.27
N VAL A 115 -14.96 -3.66 1.88
CA VAL A 115 -13.95 -2.69 1.41
C VAL A 115 -13.41 -3.08 0.03
N LEU A 116 -13.13 -4.36 -0.23
CA LEU A 116 -12.73 -4.81 -1.57
C LEU A 116 -13.80 -4.50 -2.62
N GLN A 117 -15.08 -4.71 -2.28
CA GLN A 117 -16.20 -4.34 -3.14
C GLN A 117 -16.22 -2.83 -3.38
N MET A 118 -16.05 -1.99 -2.34
CA MET A 118 -15.98 -0.54 -2.50
C MET A 118 -14.83 -0.09 -3.41
N ILE A 119 -13.68 -0.76 -3.36
CA ILE A 119 -12.54 -0.47 -4.23
C ILE A 119 -12.91 -0.78 -5.69
N TYR A 120 -13.49 -1.94 -5.98
CA TYR A 120 -13.69 -2.40 -7.37
C TYR A 120 -15.10 -2.19 -7.93
N GLN A 121 -16.04 -1.64 -7.18
CA GLN A 121 -17.36 -1.28 -7.68
C GLN A 121 -17.29 0.03 -8.47
N LYS A 122 -17.32 -0.11 -9.80
CA LYS A 122 -17.78 0.89 -10.77
C LYS A 122 -18.87 0.27 -11.64
#